data_AF-A0A435GVI3-F1
#
_entry.id   AF-A0A435GVI3-F1
#
_cell.length_a   1.000
_cell.length_b   1.000
_cell.length_c   1.000
_cell.angle_alpha   90.00
_cell.angle_beta   90.00
_cell.angle_gamma   90.00
#
_symmetry.space_group_name_H-M   'P 1'
#
loop_
_entity.id
_entity.type
_entity.pdbx_description
1 polymer ?
#
loop_
_entity_poly.entity_id
_entity_poly.type
_entity_poly.pdbx_seq_one_letter_code
_entity_poly.pdbx_strand_id
1 'polypeptide(L)'
;MGKSVVQLQGLGRVLCHPLTLAVVSLAGVFAAGRAEHEWLSVPFSLALVAALAGLLFLASGRLAFSGYLAWMGIAFVTVVSAIKFRLKGFSLHFYDTVFVSRDPEVYRFLLGSYLHLIAPVVIALGLGIGVAMLLFRIDRKIGWPVSARVLVMAALVVLVPLTFPAEASKDRYFYYMQG
;
A
#
# COMPACT_ATOMS: atom_id res chain seq x y z
N MET A 1 29.41 -21.61 7.55
CA MET A 1 27.99 -21.29 7.24
C MET A 1 27.15 -20.78 8.44
N GLY A 2 27.74 -20.45 9.60
CA GLY A 2 26.96 -20.10 10.81
C GLY A 2 26.63 -18.62 11.06
N LYS A 3 27.50 -17.68 10.67
CA LYS A 3 27.33 -16.25 11.04
C LYS A 3 26.20 -15.54 10.26
N SER A 4 26.09 -15.80 8.96
CA SER A 4 25.08 -15.16 8.10
C SER A 4 23.65 -15.59 8.45
N VAL A 5 23.45 -16.86 8.82
CA VAL A 5 22.14 -17.38 9.23
C VAL A 5 21.69 -16.78 10.56
N VAL A 6 22.61 -16.63 11.51
CA VAL A 6 22.33 -15.99 12.82
C VAL A 6 22.02 -14.50 12.63
N GLN A 7 22.73 -13.80 11.75
CA GLN A 7 22.46 -12.40 11.41
C GLN A 7 21.08 -12.22 10.75
N LEU A 8 20.71 -13.07 9.79
CA LEU A 8 19.38 -13.03 9.15
C LEU A 8 18.25 -13.28 10.15
N GLN A 9 18.44 -14.20 11.10
CA GLN A 9 17.48 -14.46 12.16
C GLN A 9 17.36 -13.28 13.14
N GLY A 10 18.48 -12.63 13.49
CA GLY A 10 18.49 -11.42 14.30
C GLY A 10 17.75 -10.27 13.63
N LEU A 11 18.03 -10.03 12.35
CA LEU A 11 17.38 -8.99 11.55
C LEU A 11 15.86 -9.23 11.44
N GLY A 12 15.45 -10.48 11.21
CA GLY A 12 14.03 -10.85 11.15
C GLY A 12 13.29 -10.60 12.46
N ARG A 13 13.93 -10.87 13.61
CA ARG A 13 13.33 -10.57 14.93
C ARG A 13 13.15 -9.07 15.15
N VAL A 14 14.11 -8.25 14.71
CA VAL A 14 14.02 -6.79 14.80
C VAL A 14 12.90 -6.27 13.89
N LEU A 15 12.83 -6.74 12.65
CA LEU A 15 11.81 -6.32 11.69
C LEU A 15 10.38 -6.67 12.15
N CYS A 16 10.20 -7.84 12.75
CA CYS A 16 8.91 -8.28 13.30
C CYS A 16 8.62 -7.74 14.71
N HIS A 17 9.52 -6.95 15.30
CA HIS A 17 9.31 -6.38 16.62
C HIS A 17 8.20 -5.31 16.57
N PRO A 18 7.24 -5.30 17.52
CA PRO A 18 6.12 -4.35 17.51
C PRO A 18 6.58 -2.89 17.54
N LEU A 19 7.70 -2.58 18.21
CA LEU A 19 8.27 -1.22 18.20
C LEU A 19 8.73 -0.81 16.80
N THR A 20 9.35 -1.71 16.04
CA THR A 20 9.78 -1.42 14.66
C THR A 20 8.57 -1.15 13.78
N LEU A 21 7.51 -1.95 13.93
CA LEU A 21 6.25 -1.73 13.22
C LEU A 21 5.60 -0.38 13.58
N ALA A 22 5.64 0.01 14.85
CA ALA A 22 5.14 1.31 15.30
C ALA A 22 5.96 2.46 14.71
N VAL A 23 7.30 2.38 14.75
CA VAL A 23 8.19 3.39 14.17
C VAL A 23 7.97 3.52 12.67
N VAL A 24 7.88 2.40 11.95
CA VAL A 24 7.61 2.43 10.50
C VAL A 24 6.22 2.99 10.20
N SER A 25 5.22 2.67 11.01
CA SER A 25 3.87 3.24 10.85
C SER A 25 3.85 4.74 11.11
N LEU A 26 4.58 5.25 12.10
CA LEU A 26 4.73 6.69 12.33
C LEU A 26 5.43 7.39 11.16
N ALA A 27 6.49 6.78 10.62
CA ALA A 27 7.14 7.28 9.42
C ALA A 27 6.19 7.28 8.21
N GLY A 28 5.37 6.24 8.06
CA GLY A 28 4.33 6.15 7.03
C GLY A 28 3.27 7.24 7.17
N VAL A 29 2.81 7.52 8.39
CA VAL A 29 1.87 8.62 8.69
C VAL A 29 2.46 9.96 8.26
N PHE A 30 3.71 10.22 8.63
CA PHE A 30 4.37 11.46 8.25
C PHE A 30 4.53 11.59 6.74
N ALA A 31 4.90 10.50 6.06
CA ALA A 31 4.99 10.48 4.60
C ALA A 31 3.63 10.72 3.94
N ALA A 32 2.55 10.12 4.45
CA ALA A 32 1.19 10.34 3.96
C ALA A 32 0.75 11.80 4.13
N GLY A 33 0.94 12.39 5.31
CA GLY A 33 0.61 13.80 5.53
C GLY A 33 1.42 14.77 4.67
N ARG A 34 2.66 14.41 4.32
CA ARG A 34 3.44 15.17 3.34
C ARG A 34 2.94 15.01 1.91
N ALA A 35 2.41 13.85 1.54
CA ALA A 35 1.91 13.57 0.20
C ALA A 35 0.52 14.17 -0.05
N GLU A 36 -0.35 14.18 0.96
CA GLU A 36 -1.73 14.68 0.83
C GLU A 36 -1.82 16.21 0.85
N HIS A 37 -0.84 16.91 1.42
CA HIS A 37 -0.85 18.37 1.63
C HIS A 37 -2.02 18.92 2.49
N GLU A 38 -3.02 18.10 2.80
CA GLU A 38 -4.14 18.40 3.68
C GLU A 38 -4.12 17.48 4.90
N TRP A 39 -3.72 18.01 6.06
CA TRP A 39 -3.57 17.19 7.27
C TRP A 39 -4.91 16.70 7.85
N LEU A 40 -6.03 17.29 7.42
CA LEU A 40 -7.37 16.91 7.86
C LEU A 40 -7.86 15.60 7.22
N SER A 41 -7.34 15.20 6.05
CA SER A 41 -7.63 13.92 5.41
C SER A 41 -6.79 12.76 5.96
N VAL A 42 -5.67 13.06 6.64
CA VAL A 42 -4.74 12.05 7.17
C VAL A 42 -5.42 11.02 8.08
N PRO A 43 -6.29 11.39 9.04
CA PRO A 43 -6.99 10.41 9.87
C PRO A 43 -7.81 9.39 9.05
N PHE A 44 -8.47 9.85 7.99
CA PHE A 44 -9.23 8.99 7.09
C PHE A 44 -8.32 8.01 6.32
N SER A 45 -7.24 8.53 5.74
CA SER A 45 -6.27 7.70 5.02
C SER A 45 -5.59 6.68 5.93
N LEU A 46 -5.29 7.05 7.18
CA LEU A 46 -4.78 6.11 8.17
C LEU A 46 -5.80 5.04 8.55
N ALA A 47 -7.09 5.40 8.67
CA ALA A 47 -8.14 4.41 8.90
C ALA A 47 -8.24 3.41 7.74
N LEU A 48 -8.06 3.86 6.49
CA LEU A 48 -7.98 2.97 5.32
C LEU A 48 -6.76 2.05 5.35
N VAL A 49 -5.57 2.58 5.66
CA VAL A 49 -4.34 1.77 5.81
C VAL A 49 -4.52 0.72 6.92
N ALA A 50 -5.09 1.14 8.05
CA ALA A 50 -5.34 0.26 9.18
C ALA A 50 -6.38 -0.81 8.84
N ALA A 51 -7.47 -0.47 8.14
CA ALA A 51 -8.46 -1.44 7.67
C ALA A 51 -7.86 -2.46 6.68
N LEU A 52 -6.99 -2.02 5.77
CA LEU A 52 -6.26 -2.93 4.87
C LEU A 52 -5.32 -3.86 5.65
N ALA A 53 -4.57 -3.33 6.62
CA ALA A 53 -3.73 -4.14 7.49
C ALA A 53 -4.56 -5.13 8.33
N GLY A 54 -5.73 -4.70 8.84
CA GLY A 54 -6.68 -5.53 9.56
C GLY A 54 -7.21 -6.69 8.73
N LEU A 55 -7.55 -6.44 7.46
CA LEU A 55 -8.00 -7.46 6.52
C LEU A 55 -6.90 -8.50 6.26
N LEU A 56 -5.68 -8.04 6.01
CA LEU A 56 -4.52 -8.91 5.82
C LEU A 56 -4.21 -9.72 7.10
N PHE A 57 -4.40 -9.12 8.28
CA PHE A 57 -4.16 -9.77 9.56
C PHE A 57 -5.24 -10.82 9.87
N LEU A 58 -6.50 -10.52 9.53
CA LEU A 58 -7.58 -11.50 9.59
C LEU A 58 -7.26 -12.72 8.73
N ALA A 59 -6.80 -12.52 7.49
CA ALA A 59 -6.46 -13.61 6.58
C ALA A 59 -5.20 -14.39 7.01
N SER A 60 -4.14 -13.70 7.43
CA SER A 60 -2.82 -14.32 7.64
C SER A 60 -2.51 -14.71 9.08
N GLY A 61 -3.08 -13.99 10.05
CA GLY A 61 -2.71 -14.06 11.47
C GLY A 61 -1.30 -13.53 11.78
N ARG A 62 -0.67 -12.78 10.86
CA ARG A 62 0.73 -12.34 10.95
C ARG A 62 0.80 -10.80 10.97
N LEU A 63 1.05 -10.20 12.13
CA LEU A 63 0.89 -8.76 12.35
C LEU A 63 1.86 -7.91 11.55
N ALA A 64 3.16 -8.24 11.60
CA ALA A 64 4.19 -7.46 10.92
C ALA A 64 4.03 -7.55 9.39
N PHE A 65 3.78 -8.75 8.88
CA PHE A 65 3.49 -8.99 7.48
C PHE A 65 2.31 -8.12 7.00
N SER A 66 1.19 -8.13 7.74
CA SER A 66 0.01 -7.36 7.37
C SER A 66 0.23 -5.86 7.39
N GLY A 67 0.92 -5.34 8.41
CA GLY A 67 1.23 -3.91 8.51
C GLY A 67 2.18 -3.43 7.42
N TYR A 68 3.30 -4.15 7.19
CA TYR A 68 4.24 -3.78 6.13
C TYR A 68 3.60 -3.88 4.75
N LEU A 69 2.84 -4.94 4.47
CA LEU A 69 2.20 -5.11 3.17
C LEU A 69 1.14 -4.04 2.89
N ALA A 70 0.38 -3.62 3.91
CA ALA A 70 -0.55 -2.50 3.77
C ALA A 70 0.20 -1.20 3.43
N TRP A 71 1.25 -0.86 4.17
CA TRP A 71 2.06 0.33 3.89
C TRP A 71 2.73 0.29 2.52
N MET A 72 3.27 -0.87 2.12
CA MET A 72 3.85 -1.04 0.78
C MET A 72 2.81 -0.85 -0.32
N GLY A 73 1.61 -1.42 -0.15
CA GLY A 73 0.51 -1.26 -1.11
C GLY A 73 0.08 0.19 -1.26
N ILE A 74 -0.11 0.90 -0.14
CA ILE A 74 -0.47 2.31 -0.13
C ILE A 74 0.63 3.16 -0.76
N ALA A 75 1.89 2.97 -0.38
CA ALA A 75 3.02 3.68 -0.97
C ALA A 75 3.10 3.46 -2.49
N PHE A 76 2.87 2.23 -2.96
CA PHE A 76 2.85 1.91 -4.38
C PHE A 76 1.72 2.64 -5.12
N VAL A 77 0.49 2.60 -4.58
CA VAL A 77 -0.65 3.32 -5.15
C VAL A 77 -0.39 4.83 -5.17
N THR A 78 0.13 5.41 -4.08
CA THR A 78 0.47 6.83 -4.00
C THR A 78 1.51 7.23 -5.06
N VAL A 79 2.57 6.43 -5.25
CA VAL A 79 3.59 6.69 -6.28
C VAL A 79 2.99 6.59 -7.68
N VAL A 80 2.19 5.56 -7.97
CA VAL A 80 1.53 5.42 -9.28
C VAL A 80 0.59 6.60 -9.55
N SER A 81 -0.20 7.01 -8.55
CA SER A 81 -1.07 8.18 -8.64
C SER A 81 -0.29 9.48 -8.87
N ALA A 82 0.85 9.65 -8.18
CA ALA A 82 1.71 10.82 -8.38
C ALA A 82 2.37 10.86 -9.77
N ILE A 83 2.79 9.70 -10.28
CA ILE A 83 3.30 9.58 -11.66
C ILE A 83 2.20 9.91 -12.65
N LYS A 84 1.00 9.34 -12.48
CA LYS A 84 -0.17 9.64 -13.34
C LYS A 84 -0.51 11.13 -13.32
N PHE A 85 -0.51 11.76 -12.14
CA PHE A 85 -0.76 13.20 -11.98
C PHE A 85 0.32 14.06 -12.67
N ARG A 86 1.57 13.62 -12.72
CA ARG A 86 2.63 14.35 -13.44
C ARG A 86 2.59 14.12 -14.95
N LEU A 87 2.04 12.99 -15.37
CA LEU A 87 1.90 12.60 -16.78
C LEU A 87 0.52 12.95 -17.36
N LYS A 88 -0.14 14.04 -16.91
CA LYS A 88 -1.52 14.45 -17.28
C LYS A 88 -1.88 14.39 -18.78
N GLY A 89 -0.91 14.25 -19.68
CA GLY A 89 -1.12 14.04 -21.12
C GLY A 89 -1.59 12.65 -21.55
N PHE A 90 -1.60 11.62 -20.68
CA PHE A 90 -2.01 10.26 -21.06
C PHE A 90 -3.05 9.69 -20.08
N SER A 91 -4.33 9.95 -20.36
CA SER A 91 -5.45 9.37 -19.62
C SER A 91 -5.90 8.04 -20.22
N LEU A 92 -4.98 7.07 -20.32
CA LEU A 92 -5.31 5.68 -20.67
C LEU A 92 -6.24 5.12 -19.59
N HIS A 93 -7.52 4.99 -19.92
CA HIS A 93 -8.49 4.29 -19.08
C HIS A 93 -8.34 2.78 -19.29
N PHE A 94 -8.80 1.98 -18.32
CA PHE A 94 -8.78 0.51 -18.47
C PHE A 94 -9.51 0.02 -19.75
N TYR A 95 -10.48 0.80 -20.25
CA TYR A 95 -11.15 0.53 -21.52
C TYR A 95 -10.25 0.68 -22.76
N ASP A 96 -9.25 1.55 -22.69
CA ASP A 96 -8.29 1.76 -23.78
C ASP A 96 -7.31 0.58 -23.90
N THR A 97 -7.10 -0.19 -22.83
CA THR A 97 -6.25 -1.39 -22.83
C THR A 97 -6.76 -2.47 -23.82
N VAL A 98 -8.08 -2.54 -24.04
CA VAL A 98 -8.68 -3.46 -25.01
C VAL A 98 -8.38 -3.03 -26.45
N PHE A 99 -8.31 -1.73 -26.72
CA PHE A 99 -7.92 -1.20 -28.03
C PHE A 99 -6.41 -1.28 -28.26
N VAL A 100 -5.61 -0.97 -27.23
CA VAL A 100 -4.14 -1.11 -27.22
C VAL A 100 -3.68 -2.54 -27.48
N SER A 101 -4.38 -3.53 -26.93
CA SER A 101 -4.00 -4.95 -27.07
C SER A 101 -4.28 -5.54 -28.45
N ARG A 102 -5.06 -4.85 -29.30
CA ARG A 102 -5.41 -5.30 -30.66
C ARG A 102 -4.60 -4.62 -31.76
N ASP A 103 -3.91 -3.54 -31.45
CA ASP A 103 -3.08 -2.80 -32.41
C ASP A 103 -1.57 -2.99 -32.10
N PRO A 104 -0.83 -3.75 -32.95
CA PRO A 104 0.60 -3.96 -32.78
C PRO A 104 1.43 -2.69 -32.83
N GLU A 105 0.98 -1.64 -33.53
CA GLU A 105 1.70 -0.37 -33.64
C GLU A 105 1.61 0.40 -32.32
N VAL A 106 0.45 0.38 -31.68
CA VAL A 106 0.24 0.96 -30.35
C VAL A 106 1.10 0.25 -29.31
N TYR A 107 1.24 -1.08 -29.39
CA TYR A 107 2.12 -1.83 -28.49
C TYR A 107 3.61 -1.42 -28.66
N ARG A 108 4.08 -1.29 -29.90
CA ARG A 108 5.45 -0.83 -30.20
C ARG A 108 5.67 0.61 -29.73
N PHE A 109 4.70 1.49 -29.93
CA PHE A 109 4.74 2.87 -29.44
C PHE A 109 4.81 2.92 -27.91
N LEU A 110 4.01 2.11 -27.21
CA LEU A 110 4.02 2.06 -25.75
C LEU A 110 5.34 1.51 -25.19
N LEU A 111 5.88 0.43 -25.76
CA LEU A 111 7.19 -0.06 -25.35
C LEU A 111 8.28 0.98 -25.68
N GLY A 112 8.34 1.48 -26.90
CA GLY A 112 9.38 2.45 -27.31
C GLY A 112 9.38 3.72 -26.47
N SER A 113 8.19 4.26 -26.20
CA SER A 113 8.04 5.55 -25.52
C SER A 113 7.96 5.44 -24.00
N TYR A 114 7.47 4.33 -23.44
CA TYR A 114 7.18 4.21 -22.00
C TYR A 114 7.91 3.07 -21.29
N LEU A 115 8.78 2.29 -21.95
CA LEU A 115 9.52 1.22 -21.27
C LEU A 115 10.34 1.72 -20.08
N HIS A 116 10.89 2.94 -20.16
CA HIS A 116 11.61 3.58 -19.06
C HIS A 116 10.72 3.91 -17.84
N LEU A 117 9.39 3.93 -18.00
CA LEU A 117 8.40 4.08 -16.93
C LEU A 117 7.85 2.71 -16.48
N ILE A 118 7.64 1.78 -17.41
CA ILE A 118 7.13 0.43 -17.13
C ILE A 118 8.16 -0.42 -16.36
N ALA A 119 9.42 -0.41 -16.80
CA ALA A 119 10.45 -1.27 -16.23
C ALA A 119 10.70 -1.01 -14.72
N PRO A 120 10.83 0.24 -14.24
CA PRO A 120 10.94 0.51 -12.81
C PRO A 120 9.74 0.03 -12.00
N VAL A 121 8.52 0.14 -12.55
CA VAL A 121 7.29 -0.31 -11.87
C VAL A 121 7.30 -1.84 -11.73
N VAL A 122 7.65 -2.57 -12.80
CA VAL A 122 7.75 -4.04 -12.77
C VAL A 122 8.84 -4.50 -11.79
N ILE A 123 10.00 -3.84 -11.80
CA ILE A 123 11.09 -4.13 -10.85
C ILE A 123 10.63 -3.88 -9.41
N ALA A 124 10.00 -2.73 -9.14
CA ALA A 124 9.49 -2.38 -7.82
C ALA A 124 8.43 -3.39 -7.33
N LEU A 125 7.53 -3.84 -8.20
CA LEU A 125 6.56 -4.90 -7.90
C LEU A 125 7.26 -6.22 -7.58
N GLY A 126 8.22 -6.64 -8.40
CA GLY A 126 8.98 -7.87 -8.16
C GLY A 126 9.73 -7.85 -6.83
N LEU A 127 10.41 -6.74 -6.52
CA LEU A 127 11.07 -6.53 -5.24
C LEU A 127 10.07 -6.51 -4.08
N GLY A 128 8.94 -5.85 -4.26
CA GLY A 128 7.87 -5.79 -3.27
C GLY A 128 7.30 -7.18 -2.95
N ILE A 129 7.04 -7.99 -3.96
CA ILE A 129 6.61 -9.39 -3.79
C ILE A 129 7.69 -10.19 -3.06
N GLY A 130 8.96 -10.04 -3.44
CA GLY A 130 10.08 -10.70 -2.77
C GLY A 130 10.17 -10.36 -1.28
N VAL A 131 10.04 -9.08 -0.92
CA VAL A 131 10.01 -8.59 0.47
C VAL A 131 8.78 -9.14 1.20
N ALA A 132 7.59 -9.11 0.59
CA ALA A 132 6.36 -9.63 1.19
C ALA A 132 6.45 -11.14 1.46
N MET A 133 7.01 -11.92 0.51
CA MET A 133 7.25 -13.34 0.68
C MET A 133 8.25 -13.62 1.81
N LEU A 134 9.32 -12.84 1.90
CA LEU A 134 10.30 -12.95 2.98
C LEU A 134 9.65 -12.66 4.33
N LEU A 135 8.92 -11.54 4.45
CA LEU A 135 8.16 -11.15 5.64
C LEU A 135 7.16 -12.23 6.06
N PHE A 136 6.41 -12.80 5.12
CA PHE A 136 5.46 -13.87 5.41
C PHE A 136 6.14 -15.12 5.98
N ARG A 137 7.36 -15.43 5.53
CA ARG A 137 8.13 -16.58 6.03
C ARG A 137 8.70 -16.34 7.43
N ILE A 138 9.16 -15.13 7.72
CA ILE A 138 9.82 -14.82 9.00
C ILE A 138 8.84 -14.39 10.11
N ASP A 139 7.76 -13.71 9.77
CA ASP A 139 6.79 -13.20 10.74
C ASP A 139 5.99 -14.35 11.32
N ARG A 140 5.85 -14.43 12.64
CA ARG A 140 5.17 -15.58 13.28
C ARG A 140 3.66 -15.33 13.32
N LYS A 141 2.89 -16.40 13.08
CA LYS A 141 1.45 -16.36 13.32
C LYS A 141 1.19 -16.10 14.81
N ILE A 142 0.33 -15.13 15.09
CA ILE A 142 -0.15 -14.83 16.43
C ILE A 142 -1.29 -15.79 16.73
N GLY A 143 -1.27 -16.40 17.93
CA GLY A 143 -2.29 -17.37 18.39
C GLY A 143 -3.65 -16.76 18.72
N TRP A 144 -4.03 -15.62 18.12
CA TRP A 144 -5.31 -14.99 18.37
C TRP A 144 -6.45 -15.76 17.70
N PRO A 145 -7.56 -15.99 18.41
CA PRO A 145 -8.72 -16.64 17.83
C PRO A 145 -9.26 -15.80 16.66
N VAL A 146 -9.93 -16.46 15.70
CA VAL A 146 -10.52 -15.77 14.53
C VAL A 146 -11.50 -14.68 14.98
N SER A 147 -12.28 -14.94 16.04
CA SER A 147 -13.21 -13.96 16.62
C SER A 147 -12.54 -12.66 17.05
N ALA A 148 -11.38 -12.72 17.71
CA ALA A 148 -10.63 -11.53 18.09
C ALA A 148 -10.14 -10.76 16.86
N ARG A 149 -9.68 -11.47 15.82
CA ARG A 149 -9.25 -10.84 14.56
C ARG A 149 -10.41 -10.21 13.79
N VAL A 150 -11.59 -10.84 13.79
CA VAL A 150 -12.82 -10.28 13.23
C VAL A 150 -13.23 -9.03 13.99
N LEU A 151 -13.15 -9.02 15.32
CA LEU A 151 -13.48 -7.86 16.14
C LEU A 151 -12.53 -6.68 15.87
N VAL A 152 -11.22 -6.95 15.74
CA VAL A 152 -10.24 -5.93 15.33
C VAL A 152 -10.58 -5.38 13.95
N MET A 153 -10.86 -6.26 12.98
CA MET A 153 -11.23 -5.82 11.63
C MET A 153 -12.52 -4.98 11.65
N ALA A 154 -13.54 -5.39 12.39
CA ALA A 154 -14.78 -4.65 12.54
C ALA A 154 -14.56 -3.26 13.15
N ALA A 155 -13.76 -3.17 14.21
CA ALA A 155 -13.40 -1.89 14.83
C ALA A 155 -12.68 -0.96 13.83
N LEU A 156 -11.73 -1.50 13.05
CA LEU A 156 -10.99 -0.74 12.05
C LEU A 156 -11.88 -0.28 10.89
N VAL A 157 -12.83 -1.09 10.45
CA VAL A 157 -13.81 -0.70 9.43
C VAL A 157 -14.72 0.41 9.94
N VAL A 158 -15.14 0.38 11.20
CA VAL A 158 -15.96 1.43 11.82
C VAL A 158 -15.20 2.76 11.92
N LEU A 159 -13.87 2.73 12.09
CA LEU A 159 -13.07 3.96 12.08
C LEU A 159 -13.10 4.70 10.75
N VAL A 160 -13.28 4.00 9.61
CA VAL A 160 -13.29 4.63 8.28
C VAL A 160 -14.38 5.70 8.14
N PRO A 161 -15.68 5.41 8.35
CA PRO A 161 -16.71 6.45 8.29
C PRO A 161 -16.58 7.49 9.42
N LEU A 162 -16.07 7.12 10.59
CA LEU A 162 -15.89 8.07 11.72
C LEU A 162 -14.78 9.08 11.50
N THR A 163 -13.80 8.74 10.66
CA THR A 163 -12.67 9.62 10.33
C THR A 163 -12.88 10.37 9.02
N PHE A 164 -14.03 10.18 8.36
CA PHE A 164 -14.35 10.86 7.11
C PHE A 164 -14.35 12.40 7.31
N PRO A 165 -13.56 13.17 6.53
CA PRO A 165 -13.44 14.60 6.76
C PRO A 165 -14.76 15.31 6.51
N ALA A 166 -15.21 16.10 7.49
CA ALA A 166 -16.49 16.82 7.44
C ALA A 166 -16.58 17.83 6.28
N GLU A 167 -15.45 18.37 5.84
CA GLU A 167 -15.36 19.31 4.72
C GLU A 167 -15.59 18.63 3.36
N ALA A 168 -15.13 17.39 3.17
CA ALA A 168 -15.43 16.58 1.99
C ALA A 168 -16.93 16.21 1.86
N SER A 169 -17.71 16.35 2.95
CA SER A 169 -19.15 16.12 2.91
C SER A 169 -19.95 17.28 2.28
N LYS A 170 -19.38 18.49 2.26
CA LYS A 170 -19.99 19.73 1.74
C LYS A 170 -19.80 19.87 0.22
N ASP A 171 -18.64 19.51 -0.30
CA ASP A 171 -18.31 19.57 -1.74
C ASP A 171 -18.06 18.19 -2.35
N ARG A 172 -19.00 17.26 -2.11
CA ARG A 172 -18.93 15.84 -2.52
C ARG A 172 -18.56 15.60 -4.00
N TYR A 173 -18.80 16.57 -4.87
CA TYR A 173 -18.56 16.45 -6.32
C TYR A 173 -17.21 17.02 -6.79
N PHE A 174 -16.61 17.97 -6.09
CA PHE A 174 -15.40 18.66 -6.58
C PHE A 174 -14.10 18.12 -6.04
N TYR A 175 -14.12 17.49 -4.85
CA TYR A 175 -12.90 17.00 -4.19
C TYR A 175 -12.17 15.89 -4.98
N TYR A 176 -12.91 15.09 -5.77
CA TYR A 176 -12.34 14.01 -6.59
C TYR A 176 -12.05 14.39 -8.06
N MET A 177 -12.45 15.58 -8.51
CA MET A 177 -12.27 16.02 -9.91
C MET A 177 -11.07 16.93 -10.14
N GLN A 178 -10.34 17.34 -9.10
CA GLN A 178 -9.15 18.19 -9.23
C GLN A 178 -7.83 17.42 -9.46
N GLY A 179 -7.91 16.12 -9.74
CA GLY A 179 -6.79 15.33 -10.24
C GLY A 179 -6.21 15.90 -11.54
#